data_AF-R2S1Y9-F1
#
_entry.id   AF-R2S1Y9-F1
#
_cell.length_a   1.000
_cell.length_b   1.000
_cell.length_c   1.000
_cell.angle_alpha   90.00
_cell.angle_beta   90.00
_cell.angle_gamma   90.00
#
_symmetry.space_group_name_H-M   'P 1'
#
loop_
_entity.id
_entity.type
_entity.pdbx_description
1 polymer ?
#
loop_
_entity_poly.entity_id
_entity_poly.type
_entity_poly.pdbx_seq_one_letter_code
_entity_poly.pdbx_strand_id
1 'polypeptide(L)'
;MKNNEPDKYEVGKRIRSLRTKNGLTLEEFGLIFDPPASKSIVSRWESGKSLPSPERIKTISDEFSISTIYLLYGTITMEDSRFIDNYKYLTDPSYSWSKKDYPKVKEFIKNSSIEALQEDLMNLDLNSLTFSQIAYLETALAPIDSQDYKDDDFTLLNGLMHHLENLYSYSLYVDMNKKINKNLENQQKIKSKQELQDDARKQLEKILKKIM
;
A
#
# COMPACT_ATOMS: atom_id res chain seq x y z
N MET A 1 18.46 7.70 -33.14
CA MET A 1 17.67 7.53 -31.90
C MET A 1 16.69 6.40 -32.16
N LYS A 2 16.73 5.30 -31.42
CA LYS A 2 15.74 4.22 -31.58
C LYS A 2 14.39 4.75 -31.05
N ASN A 3 13.30 4.53 -31.79
CA ASN A 3 11.97 5.01 -31.42
C ASN A 3 11.58 4.56 -30.01
N ASN A 4 11.29 5.51 -29.12
CA ASN A 4 10.82 5.31 -27.74
C ASN A 4 9.33 4.88 -27.67
N GLU A 5 8.85 4.10 -28.63
CA GLU A 5 7.46 3.63 -28.62
C GLU A 5 7.30 2.48 -27.61
N PRO A 6 6.27 2.53 -26.75
CA PRO A 6 6.02 1.47 -25.78
C PRO A 6 5.62 0.16 -26.47
N ASP A 7 6.19 -0.96 -25.99
CA ASP A 7 5.81 -2.29 -26.45
C ASP A 7 4.37 -2.61 -26.03
N LYS A 8 3.47 -2.69 -27.02
CA LYS A 8 2.03 -2.88 -26.79
C LYS A 8 1.72 -4.16 -26.03
N TYR A 9 2.48 -5.24 -26.28
CA TYR A 9 2.26 -6.52 -25.63
C TYR A 9 2.63 -6.43 -24.15
N GLU A 10 3.76 -5.79 -23.83
CA GLU A 10 4.19 -5.60 -22.44
C GLU A 10 3.29 -4.61 -21.68
N VAL A 11 2.79 -3.55 -22.33
CA VAL A 11 1.75 -2.68 -21.76
C VAL A 11 0.48 -3.48 -21.46
N GLY A 12 0.04 -4.30 -22.41
CA GLY A 12 -1.14 -5.17 -22.24
C GLY A 12 -1.02 -6.12 -21.06
N LYS A 13 0.16 -6.72 -20.86
CA LYS A 13 0.43 -7.57 -19.69
C LYS A 13 0.32 -6.81 -18.38
N ARG A 14 0.82 -5.57 -18.30
CA ARG A 14 0.69 -4.72 -17.11
C ARG A 14 -0.77 -4.35 -16.83
N ILE A 15 -1.52 -3.93 -17.84
CA ILE A 15 -2.97 -3.65 -17.71
C ILE A 15 -3.72 -4.87 -17.16
N ARG A 16 -3.48 -6.06 -17.74
CA ARG A 16 -4.11 -7.30 -17.30
C ARG A 16 -3.76 -7.63 -15.85
N SER A 17 -2.49 -7.48 -15.48
CA SER A 17 -2.01 -7.70 -14.11
C SER A 17 -2.75 -6.80 -13.12
N LEU A 18 -2.82 -5.49 -13.38
CA LEU A 18 -3.54 -4.52 -12.56
C LEU A 18 -5.01 -4.91 -12.40
N ARG A 19 -5.70 -5.20 -13.51
CA ARG A 19 -7.09 -5.61 -13.49
C ARG A 19 -7.31 -6.86 -12.63
N THR A 20 -6.55 -7.93 -12.89
CA THR A 20 -6.76 -9.21 -12.20
C THR A 20 -6.35 -9.18 -10.73
N LYS A 21 -5.32 -8.42 -10.35
CA LYS A 21 -4.93 -8.24 -8.95
C LYS A 21 -6.03 -7.57 -8.12
N ASN A 22 -6.81 -6.69 -8.76
CA ASN A 22 -7.95 -6.03 -8.14
C ASN A 22 -9.27 -6.82 -8.29
N GLY A 23 -9.22 -8.07 -8.76
CA GLY A 23 -10.39 -8.93 -8.88
C GLY A 23 -11.41 -8.51 -9.93
N LEU A 24 -11.08 -7.56 -10.80
CA LEU A 24 -12.01 -6.96 -11.76
C LEU A 24 -12.18 -7.84 -13.01
N THR A 25 -13.41 -7.97 -13.49
CA THR A 25 -13.74 -8.47 -14.83
C THR A 25 -13.36 -7.45 -15.91
N LEU A 26 -13.34 -7.87 -17.17
CA LEU A 26 -13.05 -6.96 -18.30
C LEU A 26 -14.11 -5.87 -18.41
N GLU A 27 -15.36 -6.21 -18.11
CA GLU A 27 -16.50 -5.31 -18.06
C GLU A 27 -16.36 -4.28 -16.95
N GLU A 28 -16.10 -4.72 -15.71
CA GLU A 28 -15.90 -3.82 -14.56
C GLU A 28 -14.71 -2.88 -14.77
N PHE A 29 -13.60 -3.39 -15.29
CA PHE A 29 -12.45 -2.54 -15.65
C PHE A 29 -12.81 -1.52 -16.73
N GLY A 30 -13.69 -1.88 -17.66
CA GLY A 30 -14.15 -0.96 -18.69
C GLY A 30 -14.97 0.22 -18.15
N LEU A 31 -15.62 0.05 -16.99
CA LEU A 31 -16.47 1.06 -16.36
C LEU A 31 -15.68 2.18 -15.65
N ILE A 32 -14.38 2.01 -15.42
CA ILE A 32 -13.54 3.05 -14.78
C ILE A 32 -13.28 4.25 -15.70
N PHE A 33 -13.57 4.12 -17.00
CA PHE A 33 -13.31 5.15 -17.99
C PHE A 33 -14.56 5.96 -18.31
N ASP A 34 -14.36 7.22 -18.69
CA ASP A 34 -15.40 8.07 -19.26
C ASP A 34 -15.01 8.55 -20.68
N PRO A 35 -15.74 8.15 -21.75
CA PRO A 35 -16.82 7.18 -21.74
C PRO A 35 -16.30 5.76 -21.43
N PRO A 36 -17.15 4.84 -20.96
CA PRO A 36 -16.75 3.47 -20.66
C PRO A 36 -16.08 2.75 -21.83
N ALA A 37 -15.08 1.92 -21.52
CA ALA A 37 -14.47 1.01 -22.49
C ALA A 37 -15.28 -0.29 -22.55
N SER A 38 -15.56 -0.80 -23.76
CA SER A 38 -16.18 -2.12 -23.87
C SER A 38 -15.19 -3.24 -23.53
N LYS A 39 -15.73 -4.39 -23.11
CA LYS A 39 -14.96 -5.63 -22.89
C LYS A 39 -13.97 -5.95 -24.03
N SER A 40 -14.42 -5.77 -25.29
CA SER A 40 -13.61 -6.08 -26.47
C SER A 40 -12.44 -5.12 -26.64
N ILE A 41 -12.60 -3.85 -26.25
CA ILE A 41 -11.53 -2.86 -26.25
C ILE A 41 -10.51 -3.17 -25.16
N VAL A 42 -10.96 -3.45 -23.94
CA VAL A 42 -10.05 -3.85 -22.84
C VAL A 42 -9.27 -5.10 -23.21
N SER A 43 -9.94 -6.12 -23.77
CA SER A 43 -9.28 -7.34 -24.25
C SER A 43 -8.23 -7.08 -25.34
N ARG A 44 -8.47 -6.12 -26.24
CA ARG A 44 -7.48 -5.72 -27.26
C ARG A 44 -6.25 -5.07 -26.64
N TRP A 45 -6.43 -4.25 -25.59
CA TRP A 45 -5.29 -3.71 -24.84
C TRP A 45 -4.50 -4.80 -24.16
N GLU A 46 -5.16 -5.69 -23.43
CA GLU A 46 -4.48 -6.79 -22.70
C GLU A 46 -3.76 -7.79 -23.59
N SER A 47 -4.19 -7.92 -24.84
CA SER A 47 -3.53 -8.76 -25.84
C SER A 47 -2.51 -8.02 -26.71
N GLY A 48 -2.25 -6.74 -26.43
CA GLY A 48 -1.29 -5.91 -27.17
C GLY A 48 -1.72 -5.55 -28.60
N LYS A 49 -2.97 -5.80 -28.97
CA LYS A 49 -3.50 -5.47 -30.32
C LYS A 49 -3.65 -3.96 -30.53
N SER A 50 -3.86 -3.20 -29.45
CA SER A 50 -3.91 -1.75 -29.45
C SER A 50 -3.45 -1.20 -28.10
N LEU A 51 -3.12 0.09 -28.04
CA LEU A 51 -2.88 0.79 -26.77
C LEU A 51 -4.15 1.55 -26.34
N PRO A 52 -4.34 1.80 -25.03
CA PRO A 52 -5.27 2.84 -24.59
C PRO A 52 -4.80 4.22 -25.07
N SER A 53 -5.71 5.20 -25.10
CA SER A 53 -5.33 6.59 -25.38
C SER A 53 -4.51 7.17 -24.22
N PRO A 54 -3.77 8.27 -24.42
CA PRO A 54 -3.03 8.93 -23.34
C PRO A 54 -3.90 9.26 -22.11
N GLU A 55 -5.13 9.71 -22.33
CA GLU A 55 -6.08 10.02 -21.25
C GLU A 55 -6.43 8.75 -20.46
N ARG A 56 -6.69 7.63 -21.16
CA ARG A 56 -6.98 6.35 -20.51
C ARG A 56 -5.77 5.74 -19.81
N ILE A 57 -4.56 5.94 -20.34
CA ILE A 57 -3.31 5.58 -19.66
C ILE A 57 -3.23 6.34 -18.34
N LYS A 58 -3.49 7.65 -18.36
CA LYS A 58 -3.51 8.47 -17.15
C LYS A 58 -4.59 7.98 -16.16
N THR A 59 -5.81 7.70 -16.61
CA THR A 59 -6.87 7.13 -15.76
C THR A 59 -6.44 5.83 -15.09
N ILE A 60 -5.80 4.91 -15.81
CA ILE A 60 -5.27 3.66 -15.23
C ILE A 60 -4.20 3.98 -14.19
N SER A 61 -3.28 4.90 -14.50
CA SER A 61 -2.24 5.32 -13.58
C SER A 61 -2.78 5.89 -12.28
N ASP A 62 -3.76 6.79 -12.37
CA ASP A 62 -4.38 7.44 -11.21
C ASP A 62 -5.18 6.41 -10.37
N GLU A 63 -6.03 5.60 -11.02
CA GLU A 63 -6.89 4.61 -10.35
C GLU A 63 -6.09 3.54 -9.60
N PHE A 64 -4.98 3.07 -10.19
CA PHE A 64 -4.16 2.02 -9.60
C PHE A 64 -2.91 2.54 -8.88
N SER A 65 -2.79 3.86 -8.71
CA SER A 65 -1.66 4.52 -8.03
C SER A 65 -0.30 4.06 -8.55
N ILE A 66 -0.13 4.07 -9.88
CA ILE A 66 1.12 3.76 -10.57
C ILE A 66 1.50 4.90 -11.54
N SER A 67 2.78 5.05 -11.83
CA SER A 67 3.26 5.99 -12.82
C SER A 67 2.89 5.55 -14.24
N THR A 68 2.67 6.54 -15.11
CA THR A 68 2.50 6.27 -16.55
C THR A 68 3.76 5.67 -17.16
N ILE A 69 4.93 5.98 -16.58
CA ILE A 69 6.23 5.45 -16.98
C ILE A 69 6.27 3.93 -16.76
N TYR A 70 5.85 3.46 -15.59
CA TYR A 70 5.75 2.03 -15.31
C TYR A 70 4.74 1.37 -16.24
N LEU A 71 3.55 1.96 -16.40
CA LEU A 71 2.52 1.40 -17.26
C LEU A 71 2.99 1.25 -18.72
N LEU A 72 3.66 2.27 -19.26
CA LEU A 72 4.09 2.30 -20.66
C LEU A 72 5.39 1.52 -20.92
N TYR A 73 6.39 1.68 -20.07
CA TYR A 73 7.75 1.21 -20.33
C TYR A 73 8.20 0.12 -19.35
N GLY A 74 7.42 -0.11 -18.30
CA GLY A 74 7.76 -1.04 -17.24
C GLY A 74 8.74 -0.46 -16.24
N THR A 75 9.29 0.74 -16.43
CA THR A 75 10.26 1.40 -15.54
C THR A 75 9.60 1.89 -14.24
N ILE A 76 10.09 1.42 -13.10
CA ILE A 76 9.62 1.74 -11.76
C ILE A 76 10.16 3.11 -11.37
N THR A 77 9.25 3.96 -10.90
CA THR A 77 9.53 5.27 -10.34
C THR A 77 9.27 5.28 -8.84
N MET A 78 9.60 6.37 -8.17
CA MET A 78 9.34 6.52 -6.74
C MET A 78 7.84 6.48 -6.42
N GLU A 79 6.98 6.90 -7.35
CA GLU A 79 5.51 6.86 -7.22
C GLU A 79 4.99 5.42 -7.16
N ASP A 80 5.67 4.50 -7.85
CA ASP A 80 5.27 3.09 -7.96
C ASP A 80 5.63 2.27 -6.70
N SER A 81 6.49 2.80 -5.83
CA SER A 81 7.03 2.09 -4.66
C SER A 81 5.95 1.49 -3.76
N ARG A 82 4.84 2.20 -3.56
CA ARG A 82 3.67 1.79 -2.76
C ARG A 82 2.87 0.63 -3.37
N PHE A 83 2.95 0.43 -4.69
CA PHE A 83 2.26 -0.68 -5.38
C PHE A 83 3.13 -1.94 -5.45
N ILE A 84 4.46 -1.81 -5.24
CA ILE A 84 5.45 -2.88 -5.40
C ILE A 84 5.72 -3.61 -4.07
N ASP A 85 4.80 -3.53 -3.10
CA ASP A 85 4.85 -4.28 -1.84
C ASP A 85 4.76 -5.82 -1.99
N ASN A 86 4.79 -6.34 -3.22
CA ASN A 86 5.22 -7.70 -3.48
C ASN A 86 6.63 -7.71 -4.08
N TYR A 87 7.61 -7.98 -3.22
CA TYR A 87 9.02 -8.33 -3.46
C TYR A 87 9.33 -9.25 -4.65
N LYS A 88 8.30 -9.81 -5.30
CA LYS A 88 8.37 -10.66 -6.49
C LYS A 88 9.02 -9.98 -7.70
N TYR A 89 8.92 -8.65 -7.84
CA TYR A 89 9.54 -7.92 -8.96
C TYR A 89 11.01 -7.56 -8.73
N LEU A 90 11.44 -7.40 -7.48
CA LEU A 90 12.86 -7.25 -7.16
C LEU A 90 13.64 -8.55 -7.50
N THR A 91 12.94 -9.68 -7.60
CA THR A 91 13.49 -10.98 -8.02
C THR A 91 13.29 -11.32 -9.51
N ASP A 92 12.65 -10.44 -10.31
CA ASP A 92 12.44 -10.67 -11.75
C ASP A 92 13.75 -10.41 -12.53
N PRO A 93 14.35 -11.44 -13.17
CA PRO A 93 15.62 -11.28 -13.89
C PRO A 93 15.56 -10.36 -15.12
N SER A 94 14.37 -9.97 -15.57
CA SER A 94 14.20 -9.02 -16.69
C SER A 94 14.45 -7.56 -16.30
N TYR A 95 14.57 -7.28 -14.99
CA TYR A 95 14.81 -5.95 -14.46
C TYR A 95 16.30 -5.72 -14.20
N SER A 96 16.86 -4.71 -14.85
CA SER A 96 18.31 -4.41 -14.97
C SER A 96 18.97 -3.83 -13.69
N TRP A 97 18.66 -4.38 -12.51
CA TRP A 97 19.62 -4.30 -11.40
C TRP A 97 20.48 -5.55 -11.48
N SER A 98 21.80 -5.40 -11.54
CA SER A 98 22.65 -6.58 -11.50
C SER A 98 22.37 -7.30 -10.18
N LYS A 99 22.31 -8.65 -10.18
CA LYS A 99 22.10 -9.43 -8.93
C LYS A 99 23.07 -9.04 -7.79
N LYS A 100 24.18 -8.38 -8.14
CA LYS A 100 25.19 -7.84 -7.23
C LYS A 100 24.75 -6.58 -6.49
N ASP A 101 23.85 -5.78 -7.06
CA ASP A 101 23.37 -4.51 -6.47
C ASP A 101 22.09 -4.69 -5.64
N TYR A 102 21.35 -5.77 -5.86
CA TYR A 102 20.12 -6.10 -5.12
C TYR A 102 20.28 -6.03 -3.60
N PRO A 103 21.32 -6.61 -2.97
CA PRO A 103 21.48 -6.52 -1.51
C PRO A 103 21.59 -5.08 -1.02
N LYS A 104 22.34 -4.23 -1.74
CA LYS A 104 22.54 -2.81 -1.38
C LYS A 104 21.25 -2.01 -1.53
N VAL A 105 20.50 -2.25 -2.60
CA VAL A 105 19.21 -1.59 -2.84
C VAL A 105 18.20 -2.02 -1.79
N LYS A 106 18.13 -3.32 -1.46
CA LYS A 106 17.25 -3.83 -0.40
C LYS A 106 17.60 -3.23 0.97
N GLU A 107 18.88 -3.11 1.29
CA GLU A 107 19.36 -2.51 2.52
C GLU A 107 19.05 -1.00 2.59
N PHE A 108 19.29 -0.27 1.49
CA PHE A 108 18.93 1.15 1.39
C PHE A 108 17.43 1.38 1.62
N ILE A 109 16.56 0.63 0.93
CA ILE A 109 15.11 0.73 1.10
C ILE A 109 14.70 0.40 2.54
N LYS A 110 15.26 -0.66 3.13
CA LYS A 110 15.02 -1.00 4.55
C LYS A 110 15.37 0.17 5.47
N ASN A 111 16.53 0.78 5.29
CA ASN A 111 16.97 1.88 6.15
C ASN A 111 16.09 3.12 5.97
N SER A 112 15.75 3.49 4.73
CA SER A 112 14.85 4.63 4.46
C SER A 112 13.44 4.41 5.02
N SER A 113 12.89 3.19 4.93
CA SER A 113 11.60 2.85 5.54
C SER A 113 11.65 2.92 7.07
N ILE A 114 12.76 2.53 7.69
CA ILE A 114 12.96 2.65 9.14
C ILE A 114 13.01 4.13 9.55
N GLU A 115 13.75 4.97 8.83
CA GLU A 115 13.86 6.40 9.11
C GLU A 115 12.50 7.10 9.05
N ALA A 116 11.71 6.83 8.00
CA ALA A 116 10.36 7.38 7.85
C ALA A 116 9.44 6.93 8.99
N LEU A 117 9.47 5.64 9.34
CA LEU A 117 8.68 5.10 10.44
C LEU A 117 9.09 5.70 11.79
N GLN A 118 10.39 5.90 12.04
CA GLN A 118 10.88 6.57 13.24
C GLN A 118 10.32 7.98 13.35
N GLU A 119 10.35 8.75 12.25
CA GLU A 119 9.81 10.11 12.21
C GLU A 119 8.31 10.12 12.52
N ASP A 120 7.52 9.25 11.88
CA ASP A 120 6.07 9.14 12.11
C ASP A 120 5.75 8.77 13.57
N LEU A 121 6.47 7.79 14.12
CA LEU A 121 6.28 7.34 15.50
C LEU A 121 6.67 8.40 16.52
N MET A 122 7.74 9.16 16.27
CA MET A 122 8.18 10.26 17.14
C MET A 122 7.18 11.43 17.14
N ASN A 123 6.50 11.66 16.01
CA ASN A 123 5.54 12.75 15.85
C ASN A 123 4.09 12.36 16.21
N LEU A 124 3.82 11.08 16.50
CA LEU A 124 2.48 10.59 16.82
C LEU A 124 1.98 11.08 18.20
N ASP A 125 1.03 12.00 18.21
CA ASP A 125 0.33 12.40 19.44
C ASP A 125 -0.89 11.51 19.72
N LEU A 126 -0.71 10.51 20.58
CA LEU A 126 -1.78 9.61 21.03
C LEU A 126 -2.95 10.33 21.72
N ASN A 127 -2.74 11.53 22.26
CA ASN A 127 -3.82 12.28 22.93
C ASN A 127 -4.81 12.85 21.92
N SER A 128 -4.31 13.21 20.73
CA SER A 128 -5.13 13.72 19.63
C SER A 128 -6.04 12.67 19.00
N LEU A 129 -5.75 11.37 19.19
CA LEU A 129 -6.48 10.28 18.55
C LEU A 129 -7.83 10.01 19.22
N THR A 130 -8.83 9.61 18.41
CA THR A 130 -10.11 9.11 18.90
C THR A 130 -9.98 7.69 19.47
N PHE A 131 -10.97 7.25 20.26
CA PHE A 131 -10.99 5.88 20.80
C PHE A 131 -10.87 4.82 19.68
N SER A 132 -11.59 5.00 18.56
CA SER A 132 -11.55 4.06 17.44
C SER A 132 -10.18 4.02 16.76
N GLN A 133 -9.50 5.16 16.61
CA GLN A 133 -8.15 5.22 16.05
C GLN A 133 -7.14 4.54 16.97
N ILE A 134 -7.25 4.73 18.29
CA ILE A 134 -6.37 4.07 19.26
C ILE A 134 -6.62 2.55 19.27
N ALA A 135 -7.88 2.11 19.22
CA ALA A 135 -8.21 0.68 19.16
C ALA A 135 -7.71 0.01 17.86
N TYR A 136 -7.78 0.73 16.73
CA TYR A 136 -7.21 0.29 15.47
C TYR A 136 -5.69 0.16 15.55
N LEU A 137 -5.02 1.18 16.11
CA LEU A 137 -3.58 1.16 16.34
C LEU A 137 -3.17 -0.02 17.23
N GLU A 138 -3.83 -0.23 18.36
CA GLU A 138 -3.61 -1.40 19.24
C GLU A 138 -3.72 -2.72 18.48
N THR A 139 -4.71 -2.84 17.60
CA THR A 139 -4.91 -4.05 16.78
C THR A 139 -3.77 -4.24 15.78
N ALA A 140 -3.29 -3.15 15.16
CA ALA A 140 -2.17 -3.17 14.23
C ALA A 140 -0.83 -3.47 14.93
N LEU A 141 -0.67 -3.06 16.19
CA LEU A 141 0.53 -3.29 16.98
C LEU A 141 0.59 -4.70 17.62
N ALA A 142 -0.56 -5.32 17.91
CA ALA A 142 -0.62 -6.61 18.59
C ALA A 142 0.23 -7.73 17.95
N PRO A 143 0.26 -7.90 16.60
CA PRO A 143 1.16 -8.88 15.96
C PRO A 143 2.65 -8.55 16.16
N ILE A 144 2.99 -7.25 16.22
CA ILE A 144 4.36 -6.73 16.36
C ILE A 144 4.89 -6.91 17.79
N ASP A 145 3.99 -6.79 18.78
CA ASP A 145 4.33 -6.93 20.19
C ASP A 145 4.52 -8.40 20.62
N SER A 146 3.86 -9.34 19.92
CA SER A 146 4.08 -10.77 20.11
C SER A 146 5.57 -11.11 19.86
N GLN A 147 6.21 -11.77 20.82
CA GLN A 147 7.67 -11.91 20.92
C GLN A 147 8.35 -12.69 19.77
N ASP A 148 7.63 -13.03 18.70
CA ASP A 148 8.10 -13.79 17.54
C ASP A 148 8.62 -12.92 16.38
N TYR A 149 8.76 -11.60 16.58
CA TYR A 149 9.35 -10.69 15.59
C TYR A 149 10.80 -11.05 15.29
N LYS A 150 11.09 -11.49 14.05
CA LYS A 150 12.45 -11.67 13.54
C LYS A 150 12.87 -10.42 12.76
N ASP A 151 14.14 -10.02 12.91
CA ASP A 151 14.74 -8.76 12.42
C ASP A 151 14.65 -8.51 10.90
N ASP A 152 14.12 -9.48 10.15
CA ASP A 152 13.97 -9.53 8.71
C ASP A 152 12.53 -9.32 8.20
N ASP A 153 11.54 -9.14 9.09
CA ASP A 153 10.13 -8.93 8.72
C ASP A 153 9.84 -7.50 8.25
N PHE A 154 10.48 -7.10 7.15
CA PHE A 154 10.15 -5.88 6.39
C PHE A 154 8.65 -5.79 6.06
N THR A 155 7.98 -6.92 5.87
CA THR A 155 6.52 -7.03 5.68
C THR A 155 5.74 -6.41 6.85
N LEU A 156 6.23 -6.57 8.08
CA LEU A 156 5.54 -6.07 9.26
C LEU A 156 5.79 -4.57 9.47
N LEU A 157 6.99 -4.09 9.15
CA LEU A 157 7.29 -2.65 9.13
C LEU A 157 6.45 -1.92 8.09
N ASN A 158 6.32 -2.47 6.89
CA ASN A 158 5.43 -1.91 5.86
C ASN A 158 3.96 -1.97 6.26
N GLY A 159 3.54 -3.07 6.91
CA GLY A 159 2.20 -3.16 7.48
C GLY A 159 1.93 -2.04 8.49
N LEU A 160 2.86 -1.80 9.42
CA LEU A 160 2.73 -0.71 10.39
C LEU A 160 2.70 0.66 9.71
N MET A 161 3.61 0.93 8.76
CA MET A 161 3.64 2.17 8.00
C MET A 161 2.31 2.41 7.26
N HIS A 162 1.77 1.40 6.59
CA HIS A 162 0.47 1.45 5.94
C HIS A 162 -0.68 1.73 6.94
N HIS A 163 -0.64 1.12 8.13
CA HIS A 163 -1.63 1.38 9.17
C HIS A 163 -1.53 2.82 9.69
N LEU A 164 -0.32 3.37 9.86
CA LEU A 164 -0.09 4.74 10.30
C LEU A 164 -0.57 5.77 9.25
N GLU A 165 -0.28 5.56 7.97
CA GLU A 165 -0.80 6.39 6.87
C GLU A 165 -2.34 6.41 6.87
N ASN A 166 -2.97 5.27 7.18
CA ASN A 166 -4.42 5.14 7.22
C ASN A 166 -5.08 5.64 8.51
N LEU A 167 -4.33 5.86 9.60
CA LEU A 167 -4.90 6.34 10.87
C LEU A 167 -5.64 7.68 10.72
N TYR A 168 -5.13 8.55 9.86
CA TYR A 168 -5.71 9.86 9.59
C TYR A 168 -6.87 9.80 8.58
N SER A 169 -6.80 8.87 7.62
CA SER A 169 -7.85 8.60 6.61
C SER A 169 -9.07 7.88 7.20
N TYR A 170 -8.91 7.14 8.30
CA TYR A 170 -10.00 6.40 8.97
C TYR A 170 -11.08 7.31 9.57
N SER A 171 -10.83 8.61 9.69
CA SER A 171 -11.83 9.61 10.11
C SER A 171 -13.06 9.67 9.17
N LEU A 172 -12.93 9.21 7.92
CA LEU A 172 -14.00 9.18 6.92
C LEU A 172 -14.89 7.91 6.96
N TYR A 173 -14.47 6.84 7.64
CA TYR A 173 -15.21 5.56 7.66
C TYR A 173 -16.10 5.33 8.90
N VAL A 174 -16.00 6.17 9.93
CA VAL A 174 -16.59 5.90 11.25
C VAL A 174 -17.99 6.50 11.47
N ASP A 175 -18.62 7.09 10.44
CA ASP A 175 -20.04 7.49 10.53
C ASP A 175 -21.02 6.29 10.61
N MET A 176 -20.56 5.06 10.32
CA MET A 176 -21.34 3.83 10.54
C MET A 176 -21.45 3.40 12.03
N ASN A 177 -20.60 3.91 12.92
CA ASN A 177 -20.48 3.38 14.30
C ASN A 177 -21.21 4.16 15.39
N LYS A 178 -22.02 5.18 15.05
CA LYS A 178 -22.94 5.82 16.01
C LYS A 178 -23.92 4.84 16.69
N LYS A 179 -24.15 3.65 16.10
CA LYS A 179 -24.96 2.57 16.70
C LYS A 179 -24.19 1.63 17.63
N ILE A 180 -22.86 1.50 17.48
CA ILE A 180 -22.05 0.57 18.28
C ILE A 180 -21.72 1.16 19.66
N ASN A 181 -21.46 2.48 19.73
CA ASN A 181 -21.06 3.15 20.97
C ASN A 181 -22.13 3.15 22.08
N LYS A 182 -23.41 2.94 21.76
CA LYS A 182 -24.49 2.87 22.78
C LYS A 182 -24.62 1.48 23.44
N ASN A 183 -23.98 0.44 22.86
CA ASN A 183 -24.03 -0.93 23.36
C ASN A 183 -22.76 -1.36 24.11
N LEU A 184 -21.62 -0.73 23.86
CA LEU A 184 -20.34 -1.10 24.49
C LEU A 184 -20.20 -0.60 25.94
N GLU A 185 -20.89 0.48 26.33
CA GLU A 185 -20.89 0.99 27.71
C GLU A 185 -21.65 0.09 28.69
N ASN A 186 -22.52 -0.82 28.20
CA ASN A 186 -23.36 -1.68 29.03
C ASN A 186 -22.85 -3.13 29.17
N GLN A 187 -21.68 -3.46 28.63
CA GLN A 187 -21.07 -4.79 28.79
C GLN A 187 -19.71 -4.66 29.48
N GLN A 188 -19.56 -5.30 30.64
CA GLN A 188 -18.34 -5.28 31.44
C GLN A 188 -17.10 -5.73 30.65
N LYS A 189 -15.97 -5.04 30.91
CA LYS A 189 -14.58 -5.27 30.43
C LYS A 189 -14.22 -4.81 29.00
N ILE A 190 -14.42 -3.54 28.71
CA ILE A 190 -13.66 -2.88 27.62
C ILE A 190 -12.69 -1.90 28.26
N LYS A 191 -11.43 -1.93 27.82
CA LYS A 191 -10.39 -0.96 28.26
C LYS A 191 -10.88 0.46 27.95
N SER A 192 -10.73 1.35 28.91
CA SER A 192 -10.94 2.79 28.73
C SER A 192 -9.99 3.34 27.65
N LYS A 193 -10.32 4.53 27.11
CA LYS A 193 -9.45 5.23 26.15
C LYS A 193 -8.03 5.40 26.73
N GLN A 194 -7.92 5.75 28.01
CA GLN A 194 -6.64 5.95 28.68
C GLN A 194 -5.85 4.64 28.78
N GLU A 195 -6.49 3.54 29.15
CA GLU A 195 -5.83 2.22 29.20
C GLU A 195 -5.32 1.78 27.83
N LEU A 196 -6.08 2.04 26.75
CA LEU A 196 -5.62 1.77 25.39
C LEU A 196 -4.45 2.68 24.96
N GLN A 197 -4.44 3.95 25.37
CA GLN A 197 -3.32 4.87 25.09
C GLN A 197 -2.05 4.43 25.81
N ASP A 198 -2.17 4.01 27.07
CA ASP A 198 -1.04 3.57 27.88
C ASP A 198 -0.42 2.27 27.32
N ASP A 199 -1.26 1.35 26.83
CA ASP A 199 -0.79 0.12 26.21
C ASP A 199 -0.17 0.37 24.83
N ALA A 200 -0.77 1.24 24.02
CA ALA A 200 -0.22 1.63 22.73
C ALA A 200 1.14 2.30 22.92
N ARG A 201 1.28 3.19 23.91
CA ARG A 201 2.54 3.85 24.24
C ARG A 201 3.63 2.84 24.58
N LYS A 202 3.35 1.86 25.43
CA LYS A 202 4.33 0.81 25.79
C LYS A 202 4.79 0.00 24.57
N GLN A 203 3.85 -0.36 23.69
CA GLN A 203 4.15 -1.11 22.47
C GLN A 203 5.00 -0.29 21.50
N LEU A 204 4.65 0.99 21.29
CA LEU A 204 5.41 1.91 20.42
C LEU A 204 6.82 2.16 20.95
N GLU A 205 6.99 2.36 22.26
CA GLU A 205 8.31 2.53 22.89
C GLU A 205 9.20 1.29 22.69
N LYS A 206 8.60 0.08 22.79
CA LYS A 206 9.32 -1.17 22.55
C LYS A 206 9.74 -1.30 21.08
N ILE A 207 8.88 -0.89 20.13
CA ILE A 207 9.18 -0.89 18.70
C ILE A 207 10.28 0.12 18.38
N LEU A 208 10.17 1.36 18.85
CA LEU A 208 11.18 2.40 18.67
C LEU A 208 12.57 1.94 19.12
N LYS A 209 12.68 1.32 20.30
CA LYS A 209 13.95 0.76 20.81
C LYS A 209 14.55 -0.36 19.95
N LYS A 210 13.74 -1.06 19.17
CA LYS A 210 14.21 -2.14 18.28
C LYS A 210 14.70 -1.62 16.93
N ILE A 211 14.16 -0.49 16.48
CA ILE A 211 14.45 0.07 15.15
C ILE A 211 15.44 1.25 15.19
N MET A 212 15.75 1.78 16.37
CA MET A 212 16.85 2.73 16.64
C MET A 212 18.18 2.00 16.87
#